data_AF-A0A0F9GYH7-F1
#
_entry.id   AF-A0A0F9GYH7-F1
#
_cell.length_a   1.000
_cell.length_b   1.000
_cell.length_c   1.000
_cell.angle_alpha   90.00
_cell.angle_beta   90.00
_cell.angle_gamma   90.00
#
_symmetry.space_group_name_H-M   'P 1'
#
loop_
_entity.id
_entity.type
_entity.pdbx_description
1 polymer ?
#
loop_
_entity_poly.entity_id
_entity_poly.type
_entity_poly.pdbx_seq_one_letter_code
_entity_poly.pdbx_strand_id
1 'polypeptide(L)'
;MTKQKKQKKKQETKRNVVPLKYTEGEMEHALRETAGVISAAARMLGCTRNTIKKYMREDFPNLLKVKDEIKEDTLDLAEGNLLLNIKDRHPGSIFFYLKTQGQSRGYIERQQIQPVGKDGNPVDPGERRISFDEAVSDETLRALIASAEEIKNRNADKD
;
A
#
# COMPACT_ATOMS: atom_id res chain seq x y z
N MET A 1 -1.72 -50.01 49.32
CA MET A 1 -1.59 -48.65 49.88
C MET A 1 -1.60 -47.65 48.74
N THR A 2 -2.76 -47.05 48.50
CA THR A 2 -3.14 -46.38 47.24
C THR A 2 -2.82 -44.89 47.32
N LYS A 3 -1.96 -44.39 46.43
CA LYS A 3 -1.56 -42.97 46.35
C LYS A 3 -2.71 -42.14 45.77
N GLN A 4 -3.25 -41.23 46.57
CA GLN A 4 -4.27 -40.24 46.16
C GLN A 4 -3.63 -39.16 45.27
N LYS A 5 -4.02 -39.12 43.99
CA LYS A 5 -3.72 -37.98 43.09
C LYS A 5 -4.72 -36.85 43.37
N LYS A 6 -4.21 -35.80 43.99
CA LYS A 6 -4.93 -34.55 44.27
C LYS A 6 -5.12 -33.78 42.96
N GLN A 7 -6.29 -33.89 42.34
CA GLN A 7 -6.66 -33.14 41.15
C GLN A 7 -6.90 -31.67 41.52
N LYS A 8 -5.97 -30.78 41.14
CA LYS A 8 -6.16 -29.33 41.17
C LYS A 8 -7.20 -28.96 40.10
N LYS A 9 -8.40 -28.59 40.54
CA LYS A 9 -9.48 -28.06 39.71
C LYS A 9 -9.06 -26.65 39.23
N LYS A 10 -8.64 -26.54 37.97
CA LYS A 10 -8.37 -25.27 37.29
C LYS A 10 -9.71 -24.55 37.17
N GLN A 11 -9.93 -23.53 38.00
CA GLN A 11 -11.12 -22.70 37.92
C GLN A 11 -11.04 -21.88 36.63
N GLU A 12 -11.81 -22.26 35.62
CA GLU A 12 -12.09 -21.41 34.47
C GLU A 12 -12.88 -20.20 34.96
N THR A 13 -12.23 -19.04 34.93
CA THR A 13 -12.88 -17.76 35.19
C THR A 13 -13.88 -17.49 34.07
N LYS A 14 -15.16 -17.72 34.33
CA LYS A 14 -16.25 -17.30 33.45
C LYS A 14 -16.11 -15.79 33.23
N ARG A 15 -15.60 -15.37 32.07
CA ARG A 15 -15.60 -13.96 31.68
C ARG A 15 -17.06 -13.50 31.69
N ASN A 16 -17.34 -12.44 32.43
CA ASN A 16 -18.66 -11.82 32.42
C ASN A 16 -18.82 -11.12 31.06
N VAL A 17 -19.34 -11.85 30.06
CA VAL A 17 -19.50 -11.32 28.70
C VAL A 17 -20.74 -10.45 28.72
N VAL A 18 -20.55 -9.13 28.68
CA VAL A 18 -21.66 -8.18 28.47
C VAL A 18 -22.31 -8.54 27.14
N PRO A 19 -23.65 -8.73 27.08
CA PRO A 19 -24.32 -9.08 25.84
C PRO A 19 -24.08 -8.00 24.79
N LEU A 20 -23.84 -8.43 23.55
CA LEU A 20 -23.68 -7.51 22.42
C LEU A 20 -24.99 -6.74 22.21
N LYS A 21 -24.87 -5.43 21.94
CA LYS A 21 -26.02 -4.53 21.77
C LYS A 21 -26.70 -4.73 20.41
N TYR A 22 -25.94 -5.15 19.41
CA TYR A 22 -26.41 -5.34 18.03
C TYR A 22 -26.03 -6.73 17.55
N THR A 23 -26.90 -7.32 16.73
CA THR A 23 -26.64 -8.59 16.04
C THR A 23 -25.81 -8.38 14.78
N GLU A 24 -25.25 -9.46 14.24
CA GLU A 24 -24.54 -9.44 12.96
C GLU A 24 -25.48 -8.99 11.82
N GLY A 25 -26.72 -9.49 11.80
CA GLY A 25 -27.70 -9.15 10.77
C GLY A 25 -28.13 -7.68 10.79
N GLU A 26 -28.30 -7.07 11.96
CA GLU A 26 -28.60 -5.63 12.07
C GLU A 26 -27.44 -4.77 11.54
N MET A 27 -26.20 -5.18 11.83
CA MET A 27 -25.00 -4.51 11.33
C MET A 27 -24.85 -4.66 9.82
N GLU A 28 -25.06 -5.87 9.29
CA GLU A 28 -25.01 -6.14 7.85
C GLU A 28 -26.08 -5.33 7.10
N HIS A 29 -27.34 -5.40 7.55
CA HIS A 29 -28.42 -4.60 6.98
C HIS A 29 -28.06 -3.12 6.97
N ALA A 30 -27.50 -2.63 8.08
CA ALA A 30 -27.12 -1.22 8.16
C ALA A 30 -25.99 -0.82 7.21
N LEU A 31 -25.03 -1.71 6.97
CA LEU A 31 -23.96 -1.50 6.01
C LEU A 31 -24.49 -1.52 4.57
N ARG A 32 -25.39 -2.46 4.22
CA ARG A 32 -25.96 -2.58 2.87
C ARG A 32 -26.81 -1.37 2.50
N GLU A 33 -27.75 -0.96 3.36
CA GLU A 33 -28.61 0.21 3.13
C GLU A 33 -27.85 1.53 3.00
N THR A 34 -26.61 1.57 3.50
CA THR A 34 -25.80 2.79 3.49
C THR A 34 -24.61 2.70 2.54
N ALA A 35 -24.62 1.75 1.61
CA ALA A 35 -23.53 1.52 0.65
C ALA A 35 -22.14 1.46 1.32
N GLY A 36 -22.08 0.82 2.49
CA GLY A 36 -20.84 0.63 3.26
C GLY A 36 -20.34 1.89 3.99
N VAL A 37 -21.10 2.99 3.98
CA VAL A 37 -20.72 4.24 4.67
C VAL A 37 -20.91 4.10 6.18
N ILE A 38 -19.83 3.77 6.89
CA ILE A 38 -19.84 3.49 8.34
C ILE A 38 -20.51 4.59 9.18
N SER A 39 -20.31 5.88 8.86
CA SER A 39 -20.99 6.97 9.59
C SER A 39 -22.49 7.02 9.37
N ALA A 40 -22.97 6.63 8.18
CA ALA A 40 -24.40 6.55 7.91
C ALA A 40 -25.00 5.34 8.62
N ALA A 41 -24.37 4.17 8.53
CA ALA A 41 -24.78 2.97 9.28
C ALA A 41 -24.83 3.24 10.79
N ALA A 42 -23.84 3.94 11.33
CA ALA A 42 -23.79 4.29 12.76
C ALA A 42 -24.93 5.23 13.17
N ARG A 43 -25.25 6.23 12.35
CA ARG A 43 -26.42 7.09 12.58
C ARG A 43 -27.72 6.29 12.55
N MET A 44 -27.85 5.36 11.62
CA MET A 44 -29.04 4.52 11.49
C MET A 44 -29.24 3.57 12.68
N LEU A 45 -28.15 2.98 13.20
CA LEU A 45 -28.17 2.11 14.38
C LEU A 45 -28.17 2.86 15.73
N GLY A 46 -28.05 4.19 15.70
CA GLY A 46 -27.93 5.01 16.92
C GLY A 46 -26.67 4.69 17.73
N CYS A 47 -25.54 4.42 17.06
CA CYS A 47 -24.26 4.12 17.69
C CYS A 47 -23.13 4.99 17.12
N THR A 48 -21.92 4.83 17.66
CA THR A 48 -20.74 5.53 17.12
C THR A 48 -20.12 4.70 15.99
N ARG A 49 -19.46 5.35 15.02
CA ARG A 49 -18.70 4.64 13.97
C ARG A 49 -17.65 3.67 14.53
N ASN A 50 -17.12 3.95 15.73
CA ASN A 50 -16.14 3.09 16.39
C ASN A 50 -16.79 1.80 16.89
N THR A 51 -18.06 1.84 17.31
CA THR A 51 -18.83 0.64 17.67
C THR A 51 -18.91 -0.33 16.49
N ILE A 52 -19.28 0.14 15.30
CA ILE A 52 -19.33 -0.70 14.10
C ILE A 52 -17.95 -1.28 13.77
N LYS A 53 -16.90 -0.44 13.76
CA LYS A 53 -15.53 -0.89 13.48
C LYS A 53 -15.04 -1.95 14.48
N LYS A 54 -15.42 -1.81 15.75
CA LYS A 54 -15.11 -2.81 16.79
C LYS A 54 -15.81 -4.13 16.47
N TYR A 55 -17.12 -4.08 16.20
CA TYR A 55 -17.92 -5.27 15.92
C TYR A 55 -17.37 -6.01 14.70
N MET A 56 -17.05 -5.30 13.61
CA MET A 56 -16.44 -5.92 12.42
C MET A 56 -15.08 -6.60 12.68
N ARG A 57 -14.32 -6.14 13.68
CA ARG A 57 -12.98 -6.65 13.97
C ARG A 57 -12.99 -7.79 14.99
N GLU A 58 -13.79 -7.64 16.04
CA GLU A 58 -13.71 -8.48 17.24
C GLU A 58 -14.84 -9.50 17.29
N ASP A 59 -16.05 -9.11 16.91
CA ASP A 59 -17.26 -9.89 17.15
C ASP A 59 -17.75 -10.60 15.88
N PHE A 60 -17.74 -9.91 14.73
CA PHE A 60 -18.34 -10.33 13.46
C PHE A 60 -17.38 -10.11 12.26
N PRO A 61 -16.31 -10.92 12.13
CA PRO A 61 -15.33 -10.76 11.06
C PRO A 61 -15.89 -10.95 9.65
N ASN A 62 -17.02 -11.66 9.50
CA ASN A 62 -17.71 -11.85 8.23
C ASN A 62 -18.23 -10.53 7.62
N LEU A 63 -18.56 -9.53 8.45
CA LEU A 63 -18.94 -8.20 7.99
C LEU A 63 -17.86 -7.48 7.16
N LEU A 64 -16.59 -7.91 7.27
CA LEU A 64 -15.52 -7.41 6.40
C LEU A 64 -15.75 -7.85 4.95
N LYS A 65 -16.16 -9.10 4.72
CA LYS A 65 -16.47 -9.62 3.38
C LYS A 65 -17.68 -8.92 2.79
N VAL A 66 -18.75 -8.79 3.58
CA VAL A 66 -19.96 -8.02 3.20
C VAL A 66 -19.57 -6.60 2.79
N LYS A 67 -18.67 -5.95 3.53
CA LYS A 67 -18.21 -4.60 3.17
C LYS A 67 -17.43 -4.57 1.86
N ASP A 68 -16.61 -5.57 1.59
CA ASP A 68 -15.88 -5.68 0.32
C ASP A 68 -16.86 -5.91 -0.85
N GLU A 69 -17.88 -6.76 -0.69
CA GLU A 69 -18.96 -6.93 -1.66
C GLU A 69 -19.68 -5.60 -1.97
N ILE A 70 -20.11 -4.89 -0.93
CA ILE A 70 -20.77 -3.57 -1.09
C ILE A 70 -19.87 -2.56 -1.80
N LYS A 71 -18.56 -2.65 -1.58
CA LYS A 71 -17.59 -1.77 -2.24
C LYS A 71 -17.54 -2.04 -3.74
N GLU A 72 -17.54 -3.30 -4.16
CA GLU A 72 -17.60 -3.66 -5.58
C GLU A 72 -18.93 -3.21 -6.20
N ASP A 73 -20.07 -3.44 -5.52
CA ASP A 73 -21.38 -2.94 -5.99
C ASP A 73 -21.40 -1.40 -6.18
N THR A 74 -20.73 -0.68 -5.27
CA THR A 74 -20.63 0.78 -5.35
C THR A 74 -19.71 1.23 -6.50
N LEU A 75 -18.65 0.48 -6.79
CA LEU A 75 -17.77 0.73 -7.92
C LEU A 75 -18.51 0.50 -9.24
N ASP A 76 -19.24 -0.61 -9.38
CA ASP A 76 -20.06 -0.88 -10.56
C ASP A 76 -21.08 0.24 -10.82
N LEU A 77 -21.73 0.73 -9.75
CA LEU A 77 -22.63 1.87 -9.84
C LEU A 77 -21.91 3.14 -10.30
N ALA A 78 -20.71 3.40 -9.79
CA ALA A 78 -19.92 4.56 -10.20
C ALA A 78 -19.47 4.46 -11.66
N GLU A 79 -19.11 3.26 -12.14
CA GLU A 79 -18.76 3.00 -13.53
C GLU A 79 -19.96 3.24 -14.47
N GLY A 80 -21.14 2.74 -14.09
CA GLY A 80 -22.38 3.02 -14.82
C GLY A 80 -22.67 4.52 -14.94
N ASN A 81 -22.56 5.25 -13.81
CA ASN A 81 -22.74 6.71 -13.80
C ASN A 81 -21.67 7.44 -14.62
N LEU A 82 -20.43 6.96 -14.63
CA LEU A 82 -19.36 7.52 -15.46
C LEU A 82 -19.72 7.44 -16.95
N LEU A 83 -20.25 6.29 -17.40
CA LEU A 83 -20.68 6.10 -18.78
C LEU A 83 -21.87 6.98 -19.16
N LEU A 84 -22.83 7.17 -18.26
CA LEU A 84 -23.94 8.11 -18.45
C LEU A 84 -23.42 9.55 -18.60
N ASN A 85 -22.51 9.97 -17.72
CA ASN A 85 -21.91 11.31 -17.81
C ASN A 85 -21.14 11.53 -19.13
N ILE A 86 -20.47 10.50 -19.65
CA ILE A 86 -19.81 10.54 -20.97
C ILE A 86 -20.85 10.70 -22.09
N LYS A 87 -21.95 9.94 -22.03
CA LYS A 87 -23.06 10.05 -22.98
C LYS A 87 -23.64 11.47 -22.99
N ASP A 88 -23.76 12.09 -21.81
CA ASP A 88 -24.27 13.45 -21.62
C ASP A 88 -23.20 14.53 -21.84
N ARG A 89 -22.03 14.14 -22.37
CA ARG A 89 -20.93 15.04 -22.78
C ARG A 89 -20.30 15.85 -21.65
N HIS A 90 -20.30 15.35 -20.42
CA HIS A 90 -19.57 15.97 -19.33
C HIS A 90 -18.05 15.88 -19.57
N PRO A 91 -17.34 17.01 -19.79
CA PRO A 91 -15.93 16.98 -20.21
C PRO A 91 -15.01 16.28 -19.20
N GLY A 92 -15.23 16.50 -17.90
CA GLY A 92 -14.43 15.89 -16.83
C GLY A 92 -14.46 14.36 -16.87
N SER A 93 -15.64 13.77 -17.06
CA SER A 93 -15.82 12.32 -17.18
C SER A 93 -15.16 11.75 -18.43
N ILE A 94 -15.26 12.46 -19.57
CA ILE A 94 -14.59 12.08 -20.82
C ILE A 94 -13.07 12.09 -20.66
N PHE A 95 -12.51 13.18 -20.12
CA PHE A 95 -11.06 13.27 -19.89
C PHE A 95 -10.57 12.21 -18.91
N PHE A 96 -11.30 12.00 -17.80
CA PHE A 96 -10.96 10.98 -16.81
C PHE A 96 -10.93 9.58 -17.43
N TYR A 97 -11.96 9.23 -18.21
CA TYR A 97 -12.03 7.93 -18.87
C TYR A 97 -10.91 7.75 -19.91
N LEU A 98 -10.63 8.76 -20.73
CA LEU A 98 -9.55 8.67 -21.72
C LEU A 98 -8.17 8.59 -21.05
N LYS A 99 -7.93 9.33 -19.97
CA LYS A 99 -6.66 9.27 -19.22
C LYS A 99 -6.41 7.89 -18.60
N THR A 100 -7.47 7.21 -18.16
CA THR A 100 -7.35 5.92 -17.47
C THR A 100 -7.42 4.73 -18.43
N GLN A 101 -8.41 4.69 -19.33
CA GLN A 101 -8.67 3.57 -20.25
C GLN A 101 -8.14 3.81 -21.68
N GLY A 102 -7.87 5.06 -22.06
CA GLY A 102 -7.38 5.44 -23.38
C GLY A 102 -5.86 5.55 -23.50
N GLN A 103 -5.07 5.06 -22.52
CA GLN A 103 -3.61 5.20 -22.50
C GLN A 103 -2.94 4.64 -23.76
N SER A 104 -3.42 3.50 -24.26
CA SER A 104 -2.95 2.88 -25.51
C SER A 104 -3.17 3.76 -26.75
N ARG A 105 -4.06 4.75 -26.67
CA ARG A 105 -4.35 5.74 -27.71
C ARG A 105 -3.61 7.07 -27.50
N GLY A 106 -2.68 7.14 -26.56
CA GLY A 106 -1.84 8.32 -26.32
C GLY A 106 -2.36 9.30 -25.26
N TYR A 107 -3.45 8.99 -24.56
CA TYR A 107 -4.00 9.83 -23.49
C TYR A 107 -3.25 9.68 -22.14
N ILE A 108 -1.93 9.49 -22.20
CA ILE A 108 -1.10 9.38 -21.01
C ILE A 108 -0.69 10.76 -20.50
N GLU A 109 -0.79 10.98 -19.19
CA GLU A 109 -0.29 12.19 -18.55
C GLU A 109 1.23 12.07 -18.36
N ARG A 110 1.99 12.85 -19.14
CA ARG A 110 3.44 12.92 -19.01
C ARG A 110 3.82 14.02 -18.04
N GLN A 111 4.49 13.65 -16.94
CA GLN A 111 5.15 14.63 -16.10
C GLN A 111 6.45 15.07 -16.78
N GLN A 112 6.63 16.37 -17.01
CA GLN A 112 7.94 16.90 -17.33
C GLN A 112 8.72 17.06 -16.03
N ILE A 113 9.53 16.04 -15.70
CA ILE A 113 10.47 16.14 -14.60
C ILE A 113 11.67 16.94 -15.13
N GLN A 114 11.81 18.19 -14.67
CA GLN A 114 13.05 18.93 -14.85
C GLN A 114 14.05 18.41 -13.80
N PRO A 115 15.16 17.79 -14.19
CA PRO A 115 16.21 17.48 -13.23
C PRO A 115 16.74 18.81 -12.66
N VAL A 116 16.59 18.97 -11.35
CA VAL A 116 17.18 20.06 -10.58
C VAL A 116 18.37 19.51 -9.80
N GLY A 117 19.45 20.28 -9.75
CA GLY A 117 20.61 19.99 -8.92
C GLY A 117 20.24 19.98 -7.43
N LYS A 118 21.15 19.46 -6.58
CA LYS A 118 20.97 19.44 -5.11
C LYS A 118 20.82 20.84 -4.49
N ASP A 119 21.29 21.85 -5.22
CA ASP A 119 21.20 23.27 -4.94
C ASP A 119 19.93 23.94 -5.50
N GLY A 120 19.06 23.19 -6.19
CA GLY A 120 17.82 23.69 -6.77
C GLY A 120 17.99 24.40 -8.12
N ASN A 121 19.21 24.48 -8.64
CA ASN A 121 19.48 25.07 -9.94
C ASN A 121 19.19 24.07 -11.07
N PRO A 122 18.70 24.52 -12.25
CA PRO A 122 18.55 23.65 -13.41
C PRO A 122 19.90 23.04 -13.79
N VAL A 123 19.97 21.71 -13.94
CA VAL A 123 21.16 21.05 -14.47
C VAL A 123 21.07 21.03 -15.99
N ASP A 124 22.02 21.71 -16.64
CA ASP A 124 22.20 21.62 -18.10
C ASP A 124 22.68 20.20 -18.46
N PRO A 125 21.97 19.44 -19.32
CA PRO A 125 22.42 18.14 -19.80
C PRO A 125 23.70 18.19 -20.65
N GLY A 126 24.13 19.38 -21.10
CA GLY A 126 25.11 19.57 -22.18
C GLY A 126 26.59 19.61 -21.82
N GLU A 127 26.98 19.73 -20.55
CA GLU A 127 28.40 19.88 -20.20
C GLU A 127 28.86 18.84 -19.17
N ARG A 128 29.01 17.59 -19.62
CA ARG A 128 29.98 16.67 -19.02
C ARG A 128 31.07 16.36 -20.04
N ARG A 129 31.96 17.33 -20.27
CA ARG A 129 33.34 16.98 -20.63
C ARG A 129 33.99 16.45 -19.36
N ILE A 130 34.05 15.13 -19.23
CA ILE A 130 35.02 14.51 -18.32
C ILE A 130 36.39 14.85 -18.94
N SER A 131 37.09 15.84 -18.41
CA SER A 131 38.49 16.07 -18.78
C SER A 131 39.30 14.92 -18.22
N PHE A 132 39.68 13.98 -19.08
CA PHE A 132 40.52 12.83 -18.76
C PHE A 132 42.02 13.21 -18.62
N ASP A 133 42.33 14.49 -18.42
CA ASP A 133 43.70 15.03 -18.40
C ASP A 133 44.12 15.56 -17.02
N GLU A 134 43.63 14.94 -15.94
CA GLU A 134 44.34 15.03 -14.66
C GLU A 134 45.22 13.78 -14.54
N ALA A 135 46.46 13.94 -15.01
CA ALA A 135 47.49 12.93 -15.05
C ALA A 135 47.50 12.09 -13.76
N VAL A 136 47.21 10.79 -13.92
CA VAL A 136 47.58 9.76 -12.93
C VAL A 136 49.04 10.02 -12.61
N SER A 137 49.32 10.50 -11.41
CA SER A 137 50.69 10.84 -11.03
C SER A 137 51.55 9.59 -11.10
N ASP A 138 52.81 9.73 -11.52
CA ASP A 138 53.77 8.61 -11.62
C ASP A 138 53.79 7.77 -10.32
N GLU A 139 53.50 8.39 -9.18
CA GLU A 139 53.36 7.75 -7.88
C GLU A 139 52.21 6.73 -7.82
N THR A 140 51.02 7.10 -8.30
CA THR A 140 49.85 6.20 -8.33
C THR A 140 50.04 5.05 -9.30
N LEU A 141 50.70 5.28 -10.43
CA LEU A 141 51.02 4.21 -11.38
C LEU A 141 52.08 3.26 -10.82
N ARG A 142 53.11 3.79 -10.13
CA ARG A 142 54.12 2.98 -9.43
C ARG A 142 53.52 2.12 -8.32
N ALA A 143 52.62 2.68 -7.52
CA ALA A 143 51.93 1.94 -6.45
C ALA A 143 51.09 0.77 -7.02
N LEU A 144 50.41 1.00 -8.14
CA LEU A 144 49.64 -0.04 -8.83
C LEU A 144 50.54 -1.15 -9.39
N ILE A 145 51.65 -0.80 -10.04
CA ILE A 145 52.60 -1.77 -10.57
C ILE A 145 53.23 -2.60 -9.44
N ALA A 146 53.66 -1.96 -8.34
CA ALA A 146 54.22 -2.65 -7.19
C ALA A 146 53.21 -3.64 -6.57
N SER A 147 51.94 -3.24 -6.45
CA SER A 147 50.89 -4.13 -5.96
C SER A 147 50.63 -5.33 -6.87
N ALA A 148 50.76 -5.16 -8.19
CA ALA A 148 50.60 -6.23 -9.16
C ALA A 148 51.77 -7.24 -9.11
N GLU A 149 53.01 -6.75 -8.90
CA GLU A 149 54.19 -7.61 -8.72
C GLU A 149 54.12 -8.43 -7.43
N GLU A 150 53.65 -7.84 -6.32
CA GLU A 150 53.44 -8.56 -5.06
C GLU A 150 52.41 -9.69 -5.19
N ILE A 151 51.35 -9.49 -5.96
CA ILE A 151 50.31 -10.50 -6.19
C ILE A 151 50.88 -11.64 -7.06
N LYS A 152 51.69 -11.31 -8.07
CA LYS A 152 52.32 -12.30 -8.94
C LYS A 152 53.30 -13.19 -8.16
N ASN A 153 54.11 -12.60 -7.28
CA ASN A 153 55.04 -13.36 -6.43
C ASN A 153 54.31 -14.22 -5.39
N ARG A 154 53.23 -13.71 -4.78
CA ARG A 154 52.39 -14.51 -3.85
C ARG A 154 51.72 -15.73 -4.48
N ASN A 155 51.45 -15.67 -5.79
CA ASN A 155 50.85 -16.78 -6.52
C ASN A 155 51.88 -17.75 -7.09
N ALA A 156 53.15 -17.32 -7.24
CA ALA A 156 54.25 -18.20 -7.66
C ALA A 156 54.75 -19.13 -6.54
N ASP A 157 54.54 -18.77 -5.26
CA ASP A 157 54.89 -19.61 -4.10
C ASP A 157 53.82 -20.68 -3.76
N LYS A 158 52.74 -20.77 -4.55
CA LYS A 158 51.61 -21.70 -4.32
C LYS A 158 51.53 -22.89 -5.27
N ASP A 159 52.49 -23.04 -6.19
CA ASP A 159 52.64 -24.19 -7.08
C ASP A 159 53.91 -25.01 -6.75
#